data_AF-A0A2J7ZZE1-F1
#
_entry.id   AF-A0A2J7ZZE1-F1
#
_cell.length_a   1.000
_cell.length_b   1.000
_cell.length_c   1.000
_cell.angle_alpha   90.00
_cell.angle_beta   90.00
_cell.angle_gamma   90.00
#
_symmetry.space_group_name_H-M   'P 1'
#
loop_
_entity.id
_entity.type
_entity.pdbx_description
1 polymer ?
#
loop_
_entity_poly.entity_id
_entity_poly.type
_entity_poly.pdbx_seq_one_letter_code
_entity_poly.pdbx_strand_id
1 'polypeptide(L)'
;MQPAGGGANPFAHILAVAQQTGIALPQPATSVPPLIKSTKSLVGAAEAHAAVLARVQGLRALKGAHSATDVLKQQDLCKLLQLANTNNKAIVLGQQEIAARVRTLKSRECIPVERHQQQQFVALLHAVFQSGPLLRQLYEDIAWAISATDPGSVWEDRLQPLLAALASCLAYEAALMQQEEALARVAPVVAGAAAGGMAT
;
A
#
# COMPACT_ATOMS: atom_id res chain seq x y z
N MET A 1 -32.66 83.31 -7.77
CA MET A 1 -33.98 83.73 -8.26
C MET A 1 -34.89 83.94 -7.05
N GLN A 2 -35.58 85.08 -7.00
CA GLN A 2 -36.53 85.47 -5.94
C GLN A 2 -37.63 84.43 -5.68
N PRO A 3 -38.14 84.30 -4.44
CA PRO A 3 -39.36 83.55 -4.16
C PRO A 3 -40.58 84.37 -4.62
N ALA A 4 -41.22 83.93 -5.69
CA ALA A 4 -42.49 84.46 -6.15
C ALA A 4 -43.65 83.73 -5.47
N GLY A 5 -44.65 84.50 -5.06
CA GLY A 5 -46.01 84.01 -4.91
C GLY A 5 -46.38 83.51 -3.53
N GLY A 6 -46.69 84.44 -2.64
CA GLY A 6 -47.64 84.19 -1.55
C GLY A 6 -48.99 83.79 -2.16
N GLY A 7 -49.18 82.50 -2.35
CA GLY A 7 -50.47 81.92 -2.71
C GLY A 7 -51.39 82.04 -1.52
N ALA A 8 -52.32 82.99 -1.58
CA ALA A 8 -53.43 83.08 -0.64
C ALA A 8 -54.13 81.72 -0.59
N ASN A 9 -54.13 81.10 0.59
CA ASN A 9 -54.80 79.81 0.80
C ASN A 9 -56.25 79.91 0.29
N PRO A 10 -56.64 79.14 -0.73
CA PRO A 10 -57.98 79.25 -1.35
C PRO A 10 -59.10 78.86 -0.38
N PHE A 11 -58.75 78.27 0.76
CA PHE A 11 -59.65 77.88 1.84
C PHE A 11 -59.74 78.90 2.97
N ALA A 12 -59.06 80.05 2.90
CA ALA A 12 -59.08 81.07 3.95
C ALA A 12 -60.50 81.60 4.24
N HIS A 13 -61.32 81.76 3.20
CA HIS A 13 -62.71 82.21 3.34
C HIS A 13 -63.61 81.14 3.99
N ILE A 14 -63.37 79.85 3.68
CA ILE A 14 -64.10 78.73 4.29
C ILE A 14 -63.71 78.57 5.75
N LEU A 15 -62.43 78.77 6.08
CA LEU A 15 -61.94 78.77 7.46
C LEU A 15 -62.49 79.94 8.29
N ALA A 16 -62.61 81.13 7.70
CA ALA A 16 -63.21 82.28 8.38
C ALA A 16 -64.71 82.08 8.66
N VAL A 17 -65.45 81.50 7.72
CA VAL A 17 -66.89 81.17 7.91
C VAL A 17 -67.06 80.06 8.94
N ALA A 18 -66.21 79.02 8.91
CA ALA A 18 -66.25 77.93 9.89
C ALA A 18 -65.99 78.40 11.34
N GLN A 19 -65.08 79.38 11.52
CA GLN A 19 -64.81 80.00 12.82
C GLN A 19 -66.00 80.82 13.35
N GLN A 20 -66.75 81.49 12.47
CA GLN A 20 -67.94 82.26 12.86
C GLN A 20 -69.14 81.36 13.22
N THR A 21 -69.22 80.16 12.65
CA THR A 21 -70.27 79.16 12.94
C THR A 21 -69.97 78.28 14.17
N GLY A 22 -68.95 78.61 14.96
CA GLY A 22 -68.62 77.87 16.19
C GLY A 22 -67.96 76.50 15.95
N ILE A 23 -67.51 76.22 14.73
CA ILE A 23 -66.74 75.00 14.42
C ILE A 23 -65.28 75.28 14.80
N ALA A 24 -64.89 74.82 15.99
CA ALA A 24 -63.51 74.90 16.43
C ALA A 24 -62.61 74.13 15.45
N LEU A 25 -61.57 74.78 14.92
CA LEU A 25 -60.48 74.05 14.27
C LEU A 25 -59.94 73.03 15.26
N PRO A 26 -59.57 71.81 14.81
CA PRO A 26 -58.81 70.90 15.65
C PRO A 26 -57.55 71.63 16.10
N GLN A 27 -57.50 71.98 17.39
CA GLN A 27 -56.32 72.59 17.97
C GLN A 27 -55.14 71.64 17.71
N PRO A 28 -53.95 72.14 17.32
CA PRO A 28 -52.77 71.30 17.32
C PRO A 28 -52.58 70.83 18.76
N ALA A 29 -52.88 69.57 19.04
CA ALA A 29 -52.76 69.01 20.38
C ALA A 29 -51.31 69.22 20.85
N THR A 30 -51.09 70.23 21.70
CA THR A 30 -49.79 70.58 22.29
C THR A 30 -49.26 69.51 23.25
N SER A 31 -50.04 68.45 23.46
CA SER A 31 -49.70 67.28 24.24
C SER A 31 -49.97 66.04 23.39
N VAL A 32 -48.90 65.50 22.80
CA VAL A 32 -48.96 64.20 22.13
C VAL A 32 -49.44 63.15 23.15
N PRO A 33 -50.46 62.34 22.84
CA PRO A 33 -51.02 61.34 23.75
C PRO A 33 -49.92 60.51 24.42
N PRO A 34 -50.04 60.19 25.73
CA PRO A 34 -49.05 59.39 26.45
C PRO A 34 -48.80 58.03 25.76
N LEU A 35 -49.81 57.52 25.06
CA LEU A 35 -49.72 56.33 24.21
C LEU A 35 -48.67 56.48 23.10
N ILE A 36 -48.60 57.62 22.41
CA ILE A 36 -47.64 57.86 21.32
C ILE A 36 -46.21 58.01 21.85
N LYS A 37 -46.04 58.57 23.06
CA LYS A 37 -44.72 58.60 23.71
C LYS A 37 -44.26 57.20 24.09
N SER A 38 -45.18 56.39 24.61
CA SER A 38 -44.92 54.98 24.93
C SER A 38 -44.61 54.16 23.67
N THR A 39 -45.37 54.34 22.58
CA THR A 39 -45.08 53.63 21.32
C THR A 39 -43.75 54.05 20.72
N LYS A 40 -43.38 55.33 20.74
CA LYS A 40 -42.05 55.80 20.31
C LYS A 40 -40.93 55.19 21.15
N SER A 41 -41.08 55.14 22.47
CA SER A 41 -40.11 54.48 23.35
C SER A 41 -40.00 52.98 23.09
N LEU A 42 -41.14 52.33 22.82
CA LEU A 42 -41.18 50.90 22.52
C LEU A 42 -40.53 50.60 21.17
N VAL A 43 -40.75 51.45 20.16
CA VAL A 43 -40.08 51.35 18.86
C VAL A 43 -38.56 51.55 19.03
N GLY A 44 -38.12 52.55 19.79
CA GLY A 44 -36.69 52.73 20.08
C GLY A 44 -36.08 51.54 20.82
N ALA A 45 -36.81 50.93 21.77
CA ALA A 45 -36.39 49.71 22.45
C ALA A 45 -36.36 48.50 21.49
N ALA A 46 -37.31 48.39 20.56
CA ALA A 46 -37.36 47.33 19.56
C ALA A 46 -36.21 47.45 18.56
N GLU A 47 -35.87 48.66 18.12
CA GLU A 47 -34.71 48.93 17.26
C GLU A 47 -33.39 48.59 17.96
N ALA A 48 -33.23 49.02 19.22
CA ALA A 48 -32.08 48.65 20.04
C ALA A 48 -31.95 47.13 20.23
N HIS A 49 -33.07 46.45 20.49
CA HIS A 49 -33.10 44.99 20.61
C HIS A 49 -32.74 44.30 19.29
N ALA A 50 -33.24 44.78 18.16
CA ALA A 50 -32.89 44.26 16.84
C ALA A 50 -31.39 44.46 16.52
N ALA A 51 -30.83 45.62 16.86
CA ALA A 51 -29.40 45.89 16.70
C ALA A 51 -28.53 44.94 17.54
N VAL A 52 -28.94 44.68 18.79
CA VAL A 52 -28.24 43.73 19.67
C VAL A 52 -28.36 42.30 19.14
N LEU A 53 -29.53 41.88 18.65
CA LEU A 53 -29.70 40.55 18.05
C LEU A 53 -28.81 40.37 16.81
N ALA A 54 -28.75 41.36 15.94
CA ALA A 54 -27.85 41.32 14.77
C ALA A 54 -26.38 41.19 15.20
N ARG A 55 -25.97 41.92 16.24
CA ARG A 55 -24.62 41.83 16.83
C ARG A 55 -24.33 40.43 17.38
N VAL A 56 -25.25 39.86 18.16
CA VAL A 56 -25.09 38.52 18.75
C VAL A 56 -25.06 37.44 17.67
N GLN A 57 -25.90 37.54 16.64
CA GLN A 57 -25.87 36.62 15.51
C GLN A 57 -24.54 36.71 14.74
N GLY A 58 -24.03 37.92 14.51
CA GLY A 58 -22.71 38.13 13.90
C GLY A 58 -21.57 37.50 14.71
N LEU A 59 -21.58 37.69 16.04
CA LEU A 59 -20.58 37.09 16.93
C LEU A 59 -20.69 35.56 16.99
N ARG A 60 -21.90 35.00 16.93
CA ARG A 60 -22.11 33.54 16.83
C ARG A 60 -21.58 32.99 15.51
N ALA A 61 -21.80 33.68 14.39
CA ALA A 61 -21.25 33.30 13.09
C ALA A 61 -19.72 33.30 13.10
N LEU A 62 -19.10 34.33 13.71
CA LEU A 62 -17.65 34.42 13.89
C LEU A 62 -17.09 33.30 14.79
N LYS A 63 -17.81 32.94 15.86
CA LYS A 63 -17.45 31.82 16.74
C LYS A 63 -17.44 30.48 15.97
N GLY A 64 -18.37 30.28 15.04
CA GLY A 64 -18.39 29.10 14.16
C GLY A 64 -17.21 29.08 13.17
N ALA A 65 -16.82 30.23 12.64
CA ALA A 65 -15.66 30.36 11.75
C ALA A 65 -14.31 30.11 12.47
N HIS A 66 -14.26 30.20 13.79
CA HIS A 66 -13.04 29.98 14.57
C HIS A 66 -12.44 28.58 14.39
N SER A 67 -13.28 27.56 14.14
CA SER A 67 -12.81 26.20 13.83
C SER A 67 -12.07 26.11 12.49
N ALA A 68 -12.30 27.05 11.57
CA ALA A 68 -11.57 27.18 10.30
C ALA A 68 -10.34 28.11 10.41
N THR A 69 -10.17 28.82 11.52
CA THR A 69 -8.97 29.65 11.81
C THR A 69 -8.09 29.06 12.91
N ASP A 70 -8.47 27.90 13.45
CA ASP A 70 -7.71 27.20 14.48
C ASP A 70 -6.46 26.59 13.85
N VAL A 71 -5.36 27.35 13.92
CA VAL A 71 -4.09 27.06 13.25
C VAL A 71 -3.56 25.67 13.60
N LEU A 72 -3.80 25.21 14.84
CA LEU A 72 -3.34 23.89 15.30
C LEU A 72 -4.07 22.76 14.57
N LYS A 73 -5.40 22.85 14.44
CA LYS A 73 -6.19 21.85 13.69
C LYS A 73 -5.83 21.84 12.21
N GLN A 74 -5.62 23.00 11.62
CA GLN A 74 -5.16 23.11 10.23
C GLN A 74 -3.77 22.50 10.04
N GLN A 75 -2.86 22.72 11.00
CA GLN A 75 -1.52 22.15 10.97
C GLN A 75 -1.56 20.62 11.05
N ASP A 76 -2.41 20.05 11.90
CA ASP A 76 -2.54 18.59 12.03
C ASP A 76 -3.19 17.96 10.80
N LEU A 77 -4.21 18.61 10.21
CA LEU A 77 -4.76 18.19 8.92
C LEU A 77 -3.71 18.24 7.80
N CYS A 78 -2.88 19.29 7.75
CA CYS A 78 -1.78 19.38 6.79
C CYS A 78 -0.76 18.25 6.98
N LYS A 79 -0.40 17.89 8.22
CA LYS A 79 0.48 16.75 8.50
C LYS A 79 -0.13 15.43 8.02
N LEU A 80 -1.42 15.21 8.30
CA LEU A 80 -2.14 14.02 7.85
C LEU A 80 -2.22 13.93 6.32
N LEU A 81 -2.48 15.06 5.64
CA LEU A 81 -2.48 15.13 4.19
C LEU A 81 -1.09 14.86 3.60
N GLN A 82 -0.03 15.38 4.23
CA GLN A 82 1.34 15.08 3.82
C GLN A 82 1.64 13.59 3.95
N LEU A 83 1.26 12.96 5.07
CA LEU A 83 1.45 11.53 5.30
C LEU A 83 0.63 10.68 4.31
N ALA A 84 -0.61 11.06 4.03
CA ALA A 84 -1.43 10.41 3.02
C ALA A 84 -0.80 10.54 1.62
N ASN A 85 -0.25 11.72 1.29
CA ASN A 85 0.42 11.97 0.01
C ASN A 85 1.69 11.13 -0.14
N THR A 86 2.53 11.05 0.90
CA THR A 86 3.73 10.19 0.88
C THR A 86 3.37 8.72 0.72
N ASN A 87 2.33 8.25 1.41
CA ASN A 87 1.85 6.87 1.27
C ASN A 87 1.33 6.60 -0.15
N ASN A 88 0.53 7.50 -0.70
CA ASN A 88 0.01 7.36 -2.06
C ASN A 88 1.14 7.35 -3.10
N LYS A 89 2.17 8.20 -2.94
CA LYS A 89 3.36 8.16 -3.80
C LYS A 89 4.08 6.83 -3.72
N ALA A 90 4.27 6.29 -2.52
CA ALA A 90 4.90 4.98 -2.33
C ALA A 90 4.10 3.86 -3.01
N ILE A 91 2.76 3.88 -2.89
CA ILE A 91 1.87 2.91 -3.54
C ILE A 91 1.99 3.00 -5.07
N VAL A 92 1.98 4.22 -5.63
CA VAL A 92 2.09 4.43 -7.08
C VAL A 92 3.44 3.92 -7.60
N LEU A 93 4.54 4.21 -6.91
CA LEU A 93 5.86 3.69 -7.29
C LEU A 93 5.91 2.16 -7.23
N GLY A 94 5.36 1.56 -6.18
CA GLY A 94 5.27 0.09 -6.06
C GLY A 94 4.44 -0.53 -7.18
N GLN A 95 3.32 0.10 -7.57
CA GLN A 95 2.51 -0.35 -8.71
C GLN A 95 3.27 -0.25 -10.04
N GLN A 96 4.03 0.81 -10.26
CA GLN A 96 4.86 0.97 -11.46
C GLN A 96 5.94 -0.10 -11.55
N GLU A 97 6.59 -0.43 -10.43
CA GLU A 97 7.58 -1.51 -10.36
C GLU A 97 6.96 -2.87 -10.68
N ILE A 98 5.83 -3.21 -10.07
CA ILE A 98 5.10 -4.45 -10.37
C ILE A 98 4.71 -4.51 -11.84
N ALA A 99 4.19 -3.42 -12.39
CA ALA A 99 3.82 -3.35 -13.80
C ALA A 99 5.05 -3.53 -14.72
N ALA A 100 6.21 -2.98 -14.37
CA ALA A 100 7.46 -3.21 -15.10
C ALA A 100 7.84 -4.70 -15.07
N ARG A 101 7.80 -5.36 -13.90
CA ARG A 101 8.08 -6.80 -13.77
C ARG A 101 7.11 -7.67 -14.56
N VAL A 102 5.83 -7.31 -14.62
CA VAL A 102 4.84 -8.05 -15.43
C VAL A 102 5.13 -7.88 -16.93
N ARG A 103 5.52 -6.69 -17.39
CA ARG A 103 5.90 -6.48 -18.79
C ARG A 103 7.12 -7.30 -19.18
N THR A 104 8.14 -7.37 -18.32
CA THR A 104 9.34 -8.19 -18.59
C THR A 104 9.06 -9.69 -18.58
N LEU A 105 8.10 -10.16 -17.78
CA LEU A 105 7.64 -11.55 -17.82
C LEU A 105 6.86 -11.84 -19.10
N LYS A 106 5.94 -10.96 -19.50
CA LYS A 106 5.16 -11.11 -20.74
C LYS A 106 6.02 -11.08 -22.01
N SER A 107 7.18 -10.42 -21.99
CA SER A 107 8.11 -10.44 -23.13
C SER A 107 8.89 -11.75 -23.25
N ARG A 108 8.91 -12.60 -22.23
CA ARG A 108 9.50 -13.94 -22.30
C ARG A 108 8.43 -14.94 -22.72
N GLU A 109 8.78 -15.90 -23.58
CA GLU A 109 7.92 -17.05 -23.88
C GLU A 109 7.76 -17.90 -22.61
N CYS A 110 6.68 -17.68 -21.87
CA CYS A 110 6.39 -18.39 -20.64
C CYS A 110 5.20 -19.33 -20.89
N ILE A 111 5.30 -20.58 -20.45
CA ILE A 111 4.17 -21.49 -20.42
C ILE A 111 3.31 -21.11 -19.20
N PRO A 112 2.06 -20.66 -19.36
CA PRO A 112 1.20 -20.36 -18.23
C PRO A 112 0.84 -21.66 -17.52
N VAL A 113 1.26 -21.79 -16.26
CA VAL A 113 0.95 -22.94 -15.40
C VAL A 113 0.14 -22.46 -14.21
N GLU A 114 -0.97 -23.15 -13.95
CA GLU A 114 -1.83 -22.86 -12.82
C GLU A 114 -1.07 -23.04 -11.50
N ARG A 115 -1.37 -22.18 -10.51
CA ARG A 115 -0.57 -22.08 -9.28
C ARG A 115 -0.48 -23.41 -8.50
N HIS A 116 -1.52 -24.24 -8.57
CA HIS A 116 -1.54 -25.55 -7.90
C HIS A 116 -0.72 -26.63 -8.63
N GLN A 117 -0.45 -26.46 -9.92
CA GLN A 117 0.30 -27.41 -10.75
C GLN A 117 1.78 -27.05 -10.88
N GLN A 118 2.19 -25.87 -10.41
CA GLN A 118 3.57 -25.40 -10.53
C GLN A 118 4.59 -26.38 -9.94
N GLN A 119 4.31 -26.98 -8.78
CA GLN A 119 5.22 -27.94 -8.16
C GLN A 119 5.38 -29.22 -8.99
N GLN A 120 4.27 -29.77 -9.48
CA GLN A 120 4.27 -30.97 -10.31
C GLN A 120 4.94 -30.71 -11.66
N PHE A 121 4.71 -29.54 -12.24
CA PHE A 121 5.32 -29.14 -13.50
C PHE A 121 6.84 -28.97 -13.39
N VAL A 122 7.32 -28.33 -12.30
CA VAL A 122 8.76 -28.21 -12.03
C VAL A 122 9.39 -29.59 -11.81
N ALA A 123 8.72 -30.47 -11.05
CA ALA A 123 9.19 -31.84 -10.85
C ALA A 123 9.27 -32.62 -12.18
N LEU A 124 8.28 -32.46 -13.05
CA LEU A 124 8.27 -33.05 -14.38
C LEU A 124 9.42 -32.52 -15.25
N LEU A 125 9.65 -31.21 -15.26
CA LEU A 125 10.78 -30.61 -15.98
C LEU A 125 12.12 -31.17 -15.47
N HIS A 126 12.31 -31.26 -14.15
CA HIS A 126 13.51 -31.86 -13.59
C HIS A 126 13.69 -33.31 -14.02
N ALA A 127 12.63 -34.13 -13.99
CA ALA A 127 12.68 -35.51 -14.44
C ALA A 127 13.04 -35.64 -15.94
N VAL A 128 12.48 -34.76 -16.78
CA VAL A 128 12.80 -34.71 -18.22
C VAL A 128 14.25 -34.31 -18.45
N PHE A 129 14.75 -33.27 -17.75
CA PHE A 129 16.15 -32.86 -17.88
C PHE A 129 17.13 -33.90 -17.33
N GLN A 130 16.77 -34.63 -16.27
CA GLN A 130 17.57 -35.71 -15.72
C GLN A 130 17.62 -36.95 -16.63
N SER A 131 16.52 -37.24 -17.34
CA SER A 131 16.45 -38.38 -18.28
C SER A 131 17.05 -38.08 -19.65
N GLY A 132 17.16 -36.81 -20.04
CA GLY A 132 17.81 -36.38 -21.28
C GLY A 132 19.23 -36.93 -21.51
N PRO A 133 20.18 -36.82 -20.57
CA PRO A 133 21.52 -37.39 -20.74
C PRO A 133 21.51 -38.92 -20.85
N LEU A 134 20.63 -39.59 -20.10
CA LEU A 134 20.49 -41.05 -20.18
C LEU A 134 19.98 -41.48 -21.56
N LEU A 135 18.95 -40.80 -22.09
CA LEU A 135 18.43 -41.05 -23.44
C LEU A 135 19.50 -40.81 -24.52
N ARG A 136 20.31 -39.76 -24.34
CA ARG A 136 21.43 -39.47 -25.26
C ARG A 136 22.49 -40.57 -25.22
N GLN A 137 22.88 -41.02 -24.03
CA GLN A 137 23.83 -42.11 -23.87
C GLN A 137 23.30 -43.39 -24.50
N LEU A 138 22.04 -43.75 -24.23
CA LEU A 138 21.41 -44.93 -24.86
C LEU A 138 21.36 -44.82 -26.38
N TYR A 139 21.10 -43.63 -26.92
CA TYR A 139 21.15 -43.41 -28.36
C TYR A 139 22.56 -43.59 -28.92
N GLU A 140 23.58 -43.08 -28.22
CA GLU A 140 24.99 -43.25 -28.58
C GLU A 140 25.42 -44.73 -28.49
N ASP A 141 24.98 -45.46 -27.46
CA ASP A 141 25.23 -46.89 -27.27
C ASP A 141 24.58 -47.73 -28.38
N ILE A 142 23.34 -47.41 -28.76
CA ILE A 142 22.63 -48.07 -29.86
C ILE A 142 23.29 -47.75 -31.20
N ALA A 143 23.69 -46.49 -31.42
CA ALA A 143 24.41 -46.09 -32.63
C ALA A 143 25.77 -46.78 -32.75
N TRP A 144 26.47 -46.95 -31.63
CA TRP A 144 27.70 -47.74 -31.56
C TRP A 144 27.42 -49.21 -31.88
N ALA A 145 26.40 -49.82 -31.27
CA ALA A 145 26.05 -51.21 -31.51
C ALA A 145 25.64 -51.50 -32.96
N ILE A 146 24.97 -50.55 -33.63
CA ILE A 146 24.59 -50.67 -35.05
C ILE A 146 25.79 -50.47 -35.98
N SER A 147 26.75 -49.61 -35.61
CA SER A 147 27.95 -49.35 -36.43
C SER A 147 29.08 -50.37 -36.20
N ALA A 148 29.03 -51.13 -35.12
CA ALA A 148 29.97 -52.22 -34.85
C ALA A 148 29.76 -53.36 -35.85
N THR A 149 30.76 -53.61 -36.69
CA THR A 149 30.76 -54.70 -37.68
C THR A 149 31.04 -56.08 -37.08
N ASP A 150 31.56 -56.13 -35.86
CA ASP A 150 32.02 -57.35 -35.21
C ASP A 150 30.92 -57.98 -34.35
N PRO A 151 30.70 -59.30 -34.42
CA PRO A 151 29.71 -59.99 -33.60
C PRO A 151 30.09 -59.93 -32.11
N GLY A 152 29.09 -59.88 -31.23
CA GLY A 152 29.27 -59.71 -29.77
C GLY A 152 30.22 -60.72 -29.12
N SER A 153 30.35 -61.92 -29.67
CA SER A 153 31.28 -62.96 -29.19
C SER A 153 32.76 -62.54 -29.26
N VAL A 154 33.14 -61.69 -30.22
CA VAL A 154 34.53 -61.20 -30.35
C VAL A 154 34.87 -60.23 -29.22
N TRP A 155 33.88 -59.52 -28.70
CA TRP A 155 34.06 -58.59 -27.58
C TRP A 155 34.19 -59.32 -26.25
N GLU A 156 33.52 -60.46 -26.07
CA GLU A 156 33.68 -61.31 -24.88
C GLU A 156 35.14 -61.76 -24.74
N ASP A 157 35.73 -62.29 -25.81
CA ASP A 157 37.13 -62.71 -25.83
C ASP A 157 38.11 -61.54 -25.57
N ARG A 158 37.79 -60.34 -26.07
CA ARG A 158 38.62 -59.15 -25.87
C ARG A 158 38.48 -58.54 -24.47
N LEU A 159 37.32 -58.66 -23.83
CA LEU A 159 37.05 -58.11 -22.50
C LEU A 159 37.46 -59.06 -21.37
N GLN A 160 37.50 -60.38 -21.63
CA GLN A 160 37.91 -61.39 -20.67
C GLN A 160 39.26 -61.11 -19.97
N PRO A 161 40.36 -60.70 -20.65
CA PRO A 161 41.61 -60.35 -19.95
C PRO A 161 41.47 -59.12 -19.06
N LEU A 162 40.63 -58.15 -19.42
CA LEU A 162 40.39 -56.94 -18.63
C LEU A 162 39.56 -57.26 -17.37
N LEU A 163 38.56 -58.14 -17.50
CA LEU A 163 37.80 -58.67 -16.37
C LEU A 163 38.68 -59.50 -15.42
N ALA A 164 39.58 -60.31 -15.95
CA ALA A 164 40.55 -61.05 -15.15
C ALA A 164 41.51 -60.11 -14.39
N ALA A 165 42.00 -59.05 -15.05
CA ALA A 165 42.81 -58.04 -14.39
C ALA A 165 42.03 -57.33 -13.26
N LEU A 166 40.78 -56.93 -13.50
CA LEU A 166 39.93 -56.29 -12.50
C LEU A 166 39.68 -57.22 -11.30
N ALA A 167 39.37 -58.49 -11.54
CA ALA A 167 39.21 -59.48 -10.48
C ALA A 167 40.50 -59.64 -9.64
N SER A 168 41.67 -59.59 -10.29
CA SER A 168 42.95 -59.63 -9.57
C SER A 168 43.20 -58.37 -8.73
N CYS A 169 42.81 -57.19 -9.22
CA CYS A 169 42.89 -55.93 -8.46
C CYS A 169 41.98 -55.98 -7.23
N LEU A 170 40.74 -56.45 -7.36
CA LEU A 170 39.81 -56.60 -6.24
C LEU A 170 40.30 -57.62 -5.20
N ALA A 171 40.87 -58.74 -5.66
CA ALA A 171 41.47 -59.73 -4.76
C ALA A 171 42.68 -59.16 -4.00
N TYR A 172 43.49 -58.35 -4.68
CA TYR A 172 44.62 -57.65 -4.07
C TYR A 172 44.15 -56.62 -3.02
N GLU A 173 43.15 -55.80 -3.35
CA GLU A 173 42.54 -54.85 -2.42
C GLU A 173 41.98 -55.55 -1.18
N ALA A 174 41.24 -56.66 -1.37
CA ALA A 174 40.71 -57.45 -0.27
C ALA A 174 41.82 -58.03 0.63
N ALA A 175 42.91 -58.52 0.04
CA ALA A 175 44.07 -59.00 0.79
C ALA A 175 44.77 -57.87 1.58
N LEU A 176 44.86 -56.67 1.00
CA LEU A 176 45.40 -55.48 1.65
C LEU A 176 44.58 -55.10 2.88
N MET A 177 43.25 -55.06 2.74
CA MET A 177 42.34 -54.79 3.85
C MET A 177 42.48 -55.83 4.97
N GLN A 178 42.64 -57.12 4.63
CA GLN A 178 42.88 -58.18 5.62
C GLN A 178 44.23 -58.03 6.34
N GLN A 179 45.27 -57.59 5.63
CA GLN A 179 46.59 -57.31 6.22
C GLN A 179 46.52 -56.11 7.18
N GLU A 180 45.85 -55.04 6.80
CA GLU A 180 45.62 -53.88 7.67
C GLU A 180 44.86 -54.29 8.95
N GLU A 181 43.81 -55.11 8.83
CA GLU A 181 43.05 -55.61 9.98
C GLU A 181 43.89 -56.55 10.87
N ALA A 182 44.77 -57.38 10.29
CA ALA A 182 45.70 -58.21 11.05
C ALA A 182 46.75 -57.36 11.80
N LEU A 183 47.31 -56.33 11.16
CA LEU A 183 48.24 -55.40 11.80
C LEU A 183 47.57 -54.61 12.92
N ALA A 184 46.33 -54.16 12.73
CA ALA A 184 45.55 -53.48 13.76
C ALA A 184 45.28 -54.37 14.98
N ARG A 185 45.11 -55.69 14.79
CA ARG A 185 44.96 -56.67 15.89
C ARG A 185 46.27 -56.93 16.65
N VAL A 186 47.42 -56.89 15.97
CA VAL A 186 48.73 -57.17 16.59
C VAL A 186 49.33 -55.94 17.28
N ALA A 187 49.09 -54.73 16.75
CA ALA A 187 49.58 -53.47 17.32
C ALA A 187 49.34 -53.29 18.84
N PRO A 188 48.14 -53.56 19.41
CA PRO A 188 47.91 -53.41 20.84
C PRO A 188 48.62 -54.49 21.68
N VAL A 189 48.83 -55.70 21.14
CA VAL A 189 49.53 -56.79 21.84
C VAL A 189 51.02 -56.49 21.97
N VAL A 190 51.63 -55.93 20.92
CA VAL A 190 53.04 -55.51 20.93
C VAL A 190 53.25 -54.32 21.86
N ALA A 191 52.33 -53.35 21.87
CA ALA A 191 52.37 -52.22 22.81
C ALA A 191 52.22 -52.67 24.28
N GLY A 192 51.36 -53.68 24.56
CA GLY A 192 51.22 -54.27 25.88
C GLY A 192 52.44 -55.08 26.33
N ALA A 193 53.08 -55.82 25.41
CA ALA A 193 54.31 -56.58 25.71
C ALA A 193 55.51 -55.67 26.01
N ALA A 194 55.64 -54.54 25.32
CA ALA A 194 56.68 -53.55 25.60
C ALA A 194 56.49 -52.84 26.95
N ALA A 195 55.24 -52.64 27.38
CA ALA A 195 54.93 -52.09 28.71
C ALA A 195 55.13 -53.12 29.84
N GLY A 196 54.93 -54.41 29.57
CA GLY A 196 55.12 -55.51 30.54
C GLY A 196 56.57 -55.93 30.76
N GLY A 197 57.49 -55.62 29.84
CA GLY A 197 58.92 -55.93 29.96
C GLY A 197 59.73 -55.04 30.91
N MET A 198 59.10 -54.04 31.54
CA MET A 198 59.76 -53.09 32.45
C MET A 198 59.46 -53.38 33.94
N ALA A 199 58.84 -54.52 34.24
CA ALA A 199 58.47 -54.93 35.59
C ALA A 199 58.92 -56.36 35.92
N THR A 200 60.24 -56.62 35.83
CA THR A 200 60.94 -57.66 36.61
C THR A 200 62.37 -57.24 36.82
#